data_AF-A0A1H4ZGF0-F1
#
_entry.id   AF-A0A1H4ZGF0-F1
#
_cell.length_a   1.000
_cell.length_b   1.000
_cell.length_c   1.000
_cell.angle_alpha   90.00
_cell.angle_beta   90.00
_cell.angle_gamma   90.00
#
_symmetry.space_group_name_H-M   'P 1'
#
loop_
_entity.id
_entity.type
_entity.pdbx_description
1 polymer ?
#
loop_
_entity_poly.entity_id
_entity_poly.type
_entity_poly.pdbx_seq_one_letter_code
_entity_poly.pdbx_strand_id
1 'polypeptide(L)'
;MPPIPLGNIGFDAQIQAAVNRKLEELKAMEKGAPTGRLLEFEGLEEEQGQKVLEQGLIEIANYVGLHFLIGTPPQALEQLVIAASNKRQSPAILIKSVLNNFLAAYITPGTSDKAENAFDGLCGLRNEVEVIRRGLMASSAGV
;
A
#
# COMPACT_ATOMS: atom_id res chain seq x y z
N MET A 1 39.24 2.22 -11.62
CA MET A 1 38.64 1.96 -10.29
C MET A 1 37.47 1.02 -10.50
N PRO A 2 37.47 -0.20 -9.94
CA PRO A 2 36.25 -1.00 -9.89
C PRO A 2 35.25 -0.34 -8.93
N PRO A 3 33.93 -0.47 -9.16
CA PRO A 3 32.92 0.03 -8.22
C PRO A 3 33.04 -0.71 -6.89
N ILE A 4 32.99 0.04 -5.79
CA ILE A 4 32.97 -0.50 -4.43
C ILE A 4 31.62 -1.22 -4.27
N PRO A 5 31.58 -2.51 -3.89
CA PRO A 5 30.34 -3.16 -3.53
C PRO A 5 29.86 -2.53 -2.23
N LEU A 6 28.85 -1.66 -2.31
CA LEU A 6 28.06 -1.26 -1.15
C LEU A 6 27.19 -2.46 -0.78
N GLY A 7 27.81 -3.46 -0.14
CA GLY A 7 27.10 -4.49 0.59
C GLY A 7 26.35 -3.81 1.73
N ASN A 8 25.05 -3.58 1.51
CA ASN A 8 24.19 -2.75 2.35
C ASN A 8 23.64 -3.56 3.54
N ILE A 9 24.50 -4.31 4.24
CA ILE A 9 24.10 -5.26 5.30
C ILE A 9 23.25 -4.57 6.38
N GLY A 10 23.52 -3.30 6.67
CA GLY A 10 22.72 -2.50 7.61
C GLY A 10 21.38 -2.01 7.06
N PHE A 11 21.29 -1.76 5.75
CA PHE A 11 20.06 -1.26 5.11
C PHE A 11 19.05 -2.39 4.88
N ASP A 12 19.51 -3.55 4.45
CA ASP A 12 18.65 -4.74 4.28
C ASP A 12 18.06 -5.18 5.63
N ALA A 13 18.85 -5.13 6.70
CA ALA A 13 18.38 -5.39 8.07
C ALA A 13 17.32 -4.38 8.55
N GLN A 14 17.49 -3.08 8.21
CA GLN A 14 16.52 -2.05 8.53
C GLN A 14 15.19 -2.23 7.77
N ILE A 15 15.27 -2.60 6.48
CA ILE A 15 14.10 -2.92 5.68
C ILE A 15 13.37 -4.11 6.29
N GLN A 16 14.07 -5.22 6.56
CA GLN A 16 13.45 -6.40 7.12
C GLN A 16 12.81 -6.13 8.48
N ALA A 17 13.46 -5.34 9.34
CA ALA A 17 12.88 -4.95 10.63
C ALA A 17 11.60 -4.12 10.47
N ALA A 18 11.56 -3.19 9.52
CA ALA A 18 10.36 -2.39 9.24
C ALA A 18 9.22 -3.23 8.63
N VAL A 19 9.55 -4.16 7.73
CA VAL A 19 8.60 -5.10 7.14
C VAL A 19 8.01 -5.99 8.23
N ASN A 20 8.84 -6.63 9.06
CA ASN A 20 8.39 -7.47 10.16
C ASN A 20 7.46 -6.70 11.10
N ARG A 21 7.80 -5.46 11.44
CA ARG A 21 6.93 -4.60 12.24
C ARG A 21 5.57 -4.38 11.58
N LYS A 22 5.51 -4.10 10.27
CA LYS A 22 4.25 -3.93 9.55
C LYS A 22 3.42 -5.20 9.52
N LEU A 23 4.05 -6.37 9.36
CA LEU A 23 3.38 -7.65 9.39
C LEU A 23 2.80 -7.96 10.78
N GLU A 24 3.52 -7.63 11.86
CA GLU A 24 3.00 -7.76 13.23
C GLU A 24 1.85 -6.77 13.52
N GLU A 25 1.96 -5.52 13.05
CA GLU A 25 0.85 -4.55 13.12
C GLU A 25 -0.39 -5.10 12.39
N LEU A 26 -0.22 -5.71 11.21
CA LEU A 26 -1.30 -6.38 10.50
C LEU A 26 -1.88 -7.56 11.28
N LYS A 27 -1.07 -8.45 11.85
CA LYS A 27 -1.57 -9.60 12.63
C LYS A 27 -2.42 -9.17 13.83
N ALA A 28 -2.10 -8.03 14.44
CA ALA A 28 -2.86 -7.47 15.55
C ALA A 28 -4.21 -6.84 15.14
N MET A 29 -4.46 -6.65 13.84
CA MET A 29 -5.69 -6.07 13.33
C MET A 29 -6.68 -7.15 12.91
N GLU A 30 -7.96 -7.01 13.29
CA GLU A 30 -9.02 -7.89 12.78
C GLU A 30 -9.16 -7.77 11.25
N LYS A 31 -9.41 -8.88 10.55
CA LYS A 31 -9.70 -8.87 9.11
C LYS A 31 -11.16 -8.46 8.88
N GLY A 32 -11.44 -7.74 7.79
CA GLY A 32 -12.81 -7.43 7.36
C GLY A 32 -13.04 -5.98 6.92
N ALA A 33 -14.23 -5.75 6.38
CA ALA A 33 -14.66 -4.43 5.90
C ALA A 33 -14.51 -3.29 6.93
N PRO A 34 -14.76 -3.49 8.25
CA PRO A 34 -14.59 -2.44 9.25
C PRO A 34 -13.14 -1.95 9.42
N THR A 35 -12.15 -2.82 9.22
CA THR A 35 -10.73 -2.46 9.34
C THR A 35 -10.10 -2.09 8.00
N GLY A 36 -10.85 -2.26 6.90
CA GLY A 36 -10.35 -2.07 5.53
C GLY A 36 -9.36 -3.16 5.11
N ARG A 37 -9.29 -4.27 5.85
CA ARG A 37 -8.43 -5.42 5.55
C ARG A 37 -9.19 -6.45 4.73
N LEU A 38 -8.59 -6.89 3.63
CA LEU A 38 -9.12 -7.97 2.80
C LEU A 38 -8.90 -9.30 3.52
N LEU A 39 -9.87 -10.20 3.37
CA LEU A 39 -9.85 -11.50 4.06
C LEU A 39 -8.81 -12.45 3.45
N GLU A 40 -8.63 -12.40 2.12
CA GLU A 40 -7.82 -13.35 1.35
C GLU A 40 -7.21 -12.70 0.10
N PHE A 41 -6.09 -13.26 -0.37
CA PHE A 41 -5.56 -13.02 -1.72
C PHE A 41 -6.29 -13.92 -2.71
N GLU A 42 -6.71 -13.38 -3.86
CA GLU A 42 -7.51 -14.14 -4.82
C GLU A 42 -6.77 -15.38 -5.33
N GLY A 43 -7.28 -16.57 -4.99
CA GLY A 43 -6.74 -17.85 -5.45
C GLY A 43 -5.43 -18.29 -4.79
N LEU A 44 -5.01 -17.64 -3.70
CA LEU A 44 -3.82 -18.03 -2.95
C LEU A 44 -4.18 -18.55 -1.55
N GLU A 45 -3.50 -19.61 -1.14
CA GLU A 45 -3.54 -20.06 0.26
C GLU A 45 -2.91 -19.01 1.19
N GLU A 46 -3.28 -19.02 2.48
CA GLU A 46 -2.86 -18.01 3.44
C GLU A 46 -1.33 -17.87 3.55
N GLU A 47 -0.58 -18.98 3.53
CA GLU A 47 0.89 -18.95 3.56
C GLU A 47 1.49 -18.30 2.30
N GLN A 48 0.90 -18.57 1.14
CA GLN A 48 1.35 -17.99 -0.13
C GLN A 48 1.01 -16.50 -0.18
N GLY A 49 -0.19 -16.11 0.28
CA GLY A 49 -0.59 -14.71 0.43
C GLY A 49 0.34 -13.95 1.36
N GLN A 50 0.74 -14.55 2.48
CA GLN A 50 1.67 -13.95 3.42
C GLN A 50 3.06 -13.70 2.79
N LYS A 51 3.56 -14.64 1.98
CA LYS A 51 4.83 -14.48 1.24
C LYS A 51 4.74 -13.36 0.20
N VAL A 52 3.63 -13.29 -0.54
CA VAL A 52 3.37 -12.20 -1.50
C VAL A 52 3.32 -10.85 -0.79
N LEU A 53 2.65 -10.79 0.36
CA LEU A 53 2.59 -9.58 1.17
C LEU A 53 3.99 -9.13 1.62
N GLU A 54 4.76 -10.02 2.24
CA GLU A 54 6.12 -9.73 2.69
C GLU A 54 7.00 -9.22 1.55
N GLN A 55 7.02 -9.94 0.43
CA GLN A 55 7.81 -9.57 -0.74
C GLN A 55 7.36 -8.22 -1.31
N GLY A 56 6.06 -7.94 -1.37
CA GLY A 56 5.52 -6.66 -1.79
C GLY A 56 5.96 -5.50 -0.89
N LEU A 57 5.99 -5.69 0.43
CA LEU A 57 6.48 -4.68 1.37
C LEU A 57 7.98 -4.43 1.23
N ILE A 58 8.78 -5.49 1.02
CA ILE A 58 10.21 -5.38 0.73
C ILE A 58 10.44 -4.60 -0.57
N GLU A 59 9.66 -4.87 -1.62
CA GLU A 59 9.73 -4.11 -2.87
C GLU A 59 9.38 -2.63 -2.66
N ILE A 60 8.33 -2.32 -1.91
CA ILE A 60 7.97 -0.93 -1.58
C ILE A 60 9.13 -0.24 -0.86
N ALA A 61 9.72 -0.87 0.15
CA ALA A 61 10.83 -0.29 0.89
C ALA A 61 12.06 -0.02 0.00
N ASN A 62 12.40 -0.97 -0.87
CA ASN A 62 13.56 -0.88 -1.76
C ASN A 62 13.37 0.15 -2.89
N TYR A 63 12.18 0.23 -3.49
CA TYR A 63 11.98 0.98 -4.73
C TYR A 63 11.21 2.28 -4.58
N VAL A 64 10.45 2.44 -3.50
CA VAL A 64 9.70 3.67 -3.16
C VAL A 64 10.36 4.37 -1.99
N GLY A 65 10.80 3.60 -0.99
CA GLY A 65 11.64 4.08 0.11
C GLY A 65 11.15 3.64 1.48
N LEU A 66 12.11 3.40 2.38
CA LEU A 66 11.84 2.96 3.75
C LEU A 66 10.94 3.93 4.54
N HIS A 67 11.11 5.24 4.37
CA HIS A 67 10.25 6.23 5.02
C HIS A 67 8.79 6.14 4.59
N PHE A 68 8.54 5.85 3.30
CA PHE A 68 7.19 5.63 2.79
C PHE A 68 6.57 4.38 3.42
N LEU A 69 7.31 3.27 3.48
CA LEU A 69 6.85 2.05 4.16
C LEU A 69 6.47 2.35 5.63
N ILE A 70 7.35 3.00 6.38
CA ILE A 70 7.13 3.28 7.81
C ILE A 70 5.92 4.19 8.03
N GLY A 71 5.81 5.27 7.25
CA GLY A 71 4.77 6.29 7.39
C GLY A 71 3.39 5.86 6.89
N THR A 72 3.30 4.80 6.10
CA THR A 72 2.02 4.33 5.53
C THR A 72 1.32 3.37 6.50
N PRO A 73 0.00 3.52 6.73
CA PRO A 73 -0.76 2.57 7.55
C PRO A 73 -0.66 1.12 6.99
N PRO A 74 -0.49 0.12 7.87
CA PRO A 74 -0.27 -1.28 7.47
C PRO A 74 -1.38 -1.82 6.55
N GLN A 75 -2.64 -1.56 6.87
CA GLN A 75 -3.78 -1.99 6.06
C GLN A 75 -3.77 -1.38 4.65
N ALA A 76 -3.32 -0.14 4.50
CA ALA A 76 -3.23 0.48 3.18
C ALA A 76 -2.13 -0.17 2.32
N LEU A 77 -1.00 -0.54 2.94
CA LEU A 77 0.06 -1.29 2.27
C LEU A 77 -0.40 -2.69 1.86
N GLU A 78 -1.13 -3.39 2.73
CA GLU A 78 -1.74 -4.70 2.41
C GLU A 78 -2.68 -4.60 1.21
N GLN A 79 -3.60 -3.63 1.22
CA GLN A 79 -4.52 -3.41 0.09
C GLN A 79 -3.79 -3.09 -1.21
N LEU A 80 -2.71 -2.30 -1.13
CA LEU A 80 -1.90 -1.98 -2.30
C LEU A 80 -1.23 -3.22 -2.88
N VAL A 81 -0.63 -4.07 -2.02
CA VAL A 81 0.04 -5.30 -2.47
C VAL A 81 -0.96 -6.27 -3.09
N ILE A 82 -2.17 -6.41 -2.50
CA ILE A 82 -3.25 -7.21 -3.07
C ILE A 82 -3.68 -6.66 -4.44
N ALA A 83 -3.94 -5.36 -4.53
CA ALA A 83 -4.35 -4.72 -5.78
C ALA A 83 -3.28 -4.87 -6.88
N ALA A 84 -2.00 -4.79 -6.52
CA ALA A 84 -0.89 -5.02 -7.44
C ALA A 84 -0.82 -6.49 -7.89
N SER A 85 -0.96 -7.43 -6.95
CA SER A 85 -0.98 -8.87 -7.21
C SER A 85 -2.11 -9.27 -8.18
N ASN A 86 -3.33 -8.77 -7.94
CA ASN A 86 -4.50 -9.03 -8.80
C ASN A 86 -4.30 -8.47 -10.22
N LYS A 87 -3.54 -7.39 -10.36
CA LYS A 87 -3.15 -6.80 -11.65
C LYS A 87 -1.90 -7.44 -12.26
N ARG A 88 -1.30 -8.44 -11.59
CA ARG A 88 -0.02 -9.07 -11.97
C ARG A 88 1.09 -8.04 -12.16
N GLN A 89 1.13 -7.03 -11.30
CA GLN A 89 2.10 -5.94 -11.31
C GLN A 89 2.85 -5.87 -9.97
N SER A 90 4.08 -5.37 -10.00
CA SER A 90 4.79 -5.03 -8.76
C SER A 90 4.11 -3.83 -8.09
N PRO A 91 3.92 -3.83 -6.76
CA PRO A 91 3.35 -2.69 -6.03
C PRO A 91 4.19 -1.43 -6.19
N ALA A 92 5.51 -1.54 -6.31
CA ALA A 92 6.38 -0.39 -6.56
C ALA A 92 6.18 0.19 -7.96
N ILE A 93 5.98 -0.67 -8.97
CA ILE A 93 5.66 -0.22 -10.34
C ILE A 93 4.30 0.46 -10.37
N LEU A 94 3.31 -0.09 -9.67
CA LEU A 94 1.98 0.50 -9.57
C LEU A 94 2.03 1.92 -8.97
N ILE A 95 2.75 2.11 -7.84
CA ILE A 95 2.95 3.44 -7.24
C ILE A 95 3.61 4.40 -8.25
N LYS A 96 4.72 3.98 -8.86
CA LYS A 96 5.46 4.82 -9.82
C LYS A 96 4.61 5.21 -11.02
N SER A 97 3.80 4.27 -11.54
CA SER A 97 2.89 4.54 -12.66
C SER A 97 1.84 5.58 -12.29
N VAL A 98 1.22 5.46 -11.12
CA VAL A 98 0.23 6.44 -10.63
C VAL A 98 0.86 7.82 -10.48
N LEU A 99 2.03 7.92 -9.83
CA LEU A 99 2.74 9.18 -9.65
C LEU A 99 3.12 9.83 -10.98
N ASN A 100 3.70 9.06 -11.90
CA ASN A 100 4.13 9.57 -13.19
C ASN A 100 2.95 10.08 -14.03
N ASN A 101 1.84 9.33 -14.05
CA ASN A 101 0.63 9.74 -14.78
C ASN A 101 0.01 11.00 -14.17
N PHE A 102 -0.05 11.09 -12.84
CA PHE A 102 -0.58 12.27 -12.16
C PHE A 102 0.28 13.50 -12.43
N LEU A 103 1.60 13.39 -12.29
CA LEU A 103 2.53 14.47 -12.61
C LEU A 103 2.40 14.92 -14.07
N ALA A 104 2.33 13.99 -15.03
CA ALA A 104 2.17 14.30 -16.44
C ALA A 104 0.88 15.08 -16.73
N ALA A 105 -0.23 14.67 -16.13
CA ALA A 105 -1.52 15.35 -16.25
C ALA A 105 -1.50 16.75 -15.61
N TYR A 106 -0.79 16.89 -14.48
CA TYR A 106 -0.70 18.14 -13.74
C TYR A 106 0.16 19.20 -14.43
N ILE A 107 1.30 18.81 -15.03
CA ILE A 107 2.22 19.75 -15.70
C ILE A 107 1.77 20.15 -17.11
N THR A 108 0.78 19.45 -17.67
CA THR A 108 0.31 19.71 -19.04
C THR A 108 -0.76 20.80 -19.03
N PRO A 109 -0.55 21.93 -19.74
CA PRO A 109 -1.54 23.00 -19.83
C PRO A 109 -2.87 22.49 -20.39
N GLY A 110 -3.97 22.77 -19.69
CA GLY A 110 -5.32 22.35 -20.09
C GLY A 110 -5.78 21.00 -19.54
N THR A 111 -4.90 20.23 -18.89
CA THR A 111 -5.29 19.02 -18.14
C THR A 111 -5.10 19.15 -16.63
N SER A 112 -4.39 20.17 -16.14
CA SER A 112 -4.16 20.45 -14.71
C SER A 112 -5.47 20.48 -13.92
N ASP A 113 -6.42 21.31 -14.34
CA ASP A 113 -7.67 21.52 -13.59
C ASP A 113 -8.52 20.25 -13.57
N LYS A 114 -8.46 19.46 -14.63
CA LYS A 114 -9.15 18.15 -14.68
C LYS A 114 -8.46 17.13 -13.79
N ALA A 115 -7.13 17.13 -13.71
CA ALA A 115 -6.37 16.27 -12.83
C ALA A 115 -6.63 16.60 -11.35
N GLU A 116 -6.72 17.88 -11.01
CA GLU A 116 -7.07 18.36 -9.67
C GLU A 116 -8.50 17.94 -9.29
N ASN A 117 -9.49 18.19 -10.15
CA ASN A 117 -10.87 17.75 -9.91
C ASN A 117 -10.99 16.21 -9.77
N ALA A 118 -10.22 15.44 -10.55
CA ALA A 118 -10.19 13.99 -10.42
C ALA A 118 -9.57 13.55 -9.08
N PHE A 119 -8.53 14.23 -8.62
CA PHE A 119 -7.93 13.99 -7.31
C PHE A 119 -8.90 14.29 -6.17
N ASP A 120 -9.61 15.43 -6.24
CA ASP A 120 -10.65 15.77 -5.27
C ASP A 120 -11.77 14.75 -5.25
N GLY A 121 -12.19 14.26 -6.42
CA GLY A 121 -13.15 13.15 -6.53
C GLY A 121 -12.68 11.87 -5.83
N LEU A 122 -11.40 11.50 -6.00
CA LEU A 122 -10.81 10.36 -5.29
C LEU A 122 -10.76 10.59 -3.78
N CYS A 123 -10.43 11.80 -3.33
CA CYS A 123 -10.47 12.16 -1.92
C CYS A 123 -11.90 12.09 -1.34
N GLY A 124 -12.90 12.54 -2.10
CA GLY A 124 -14.31 12.42 -1.77
C GLY A 124 -14.74 10.97 -1.58
N LEU A 125 -14.47 10.11 -2.57
CA LEU A 125 -14.76 8.68 -2.50
C LEU A 125 -14.09 8.01 -1.30
N ARG A 126 -12.83 8.34 -1.02
CA ARG A 126 -12.13 7.81 0.17
C ARG A 126 -12.84 8.21 1.46
N ASN A 127 -13.30 9.45 1.56
CA ASN A 127 -14.01 9.93 2.75
C ASN A 127 -15.38 9.25 2.90
N GLU A 128 -16.12 9.04 1.82
CA GLU A 128 -17.39 8.31 1.83
C GLU A 128 -17.23 6.88 2.35
N VAL A 129 -16.22 6.17 1.85
CA VAL A 129 -15.90 4.79 2.30
C VAL A 129 -15.53 4.79 3.78
N GLU A 130 -14.74 5.76 4.25
CA GLU A 130 -14.39 5.88 5.67
C GLU A 130 -15.62 6.15 6.57
N VAL A 131 -16.58 6.96 6.11
CA VAL A 131 -17.84 7.19 6.83
C VAL A 131 -18.64 5.89 6.95
N ILE A 132 -18.78 5.15 5.85
CA ILE A 132 -19.46 3.85 5.83
C ILE A 132 -18.77 2.87 6.79
N ARG A 133 -17.44 2.80 6.75
CA ARG A 133 -16.63 1.93 7.60
C ARG A 133 -16.85 2.21 9.09
N ARG A 134 -16.91 3.49 9.47
CA ARG A 134 -17.23 3.90 10.86
C ARG A 134 -18.66 3.54 11.25
N GLY A 135 -19.62 3.68 10.34
CA GLY A 135 -21.01 3.27 10.57
C GLY A 135 -21.15 1.76 10.84
N LEU A 136 -20.39 0.94 10.11
CA LEU A 136 -20.32 -0.51 10.34
C LEU A 136 -19.73 -0.85 11.71
N MET A 137 -18.65 -0.15 12.13
CA MET A 137 -18.05 -0.34 13.46
C MET A 137 -18.99 0.06 14.61
N ALA A 138 -19.76 1.15 14.44
CA ALA A 138 -20.75 1.57 15.43
C ALA A 138 -21.90 0.57 15.58
N SER A 139 -22.27 -0.11 14.49
CA SER A 139 -23.34 -1.11 14.48
C SER A 139 -22.90 -2.45 15.10
N SER A 140 -21.62 -2.82 15.00
CA SER A 140 -21.08 -4.06 15.60
C SER A 140 -20.79 -3.96 17.10
N ALA A 141 -20.65 -2.74 17.65
CA ALA A 141 -20.41 -2.51 19.08
C ALA A 141 -21.70 -2.38 19.92
N GLY A 142 -22.87 -2.51 19.29
CA GLY A 142 -24.19 -2.35 19.90
C GLY A 142 -24.99 -3.63 20.12
N VAL A 143 -24.33 -4.80 20.13
CA VAL A 143 -24.93 -6.12 20.42
C VAL A 143 -24.25 -6.77 21.61
#